data_AF-A0AAD9XGD7-F1
#
_entry.id   AF-A0AAD9XGD7-F1
#
_cell.length_a   1.000
_cell.length_b   1.000
_cell.length_c   1.000
_cell.angle_alpha   90.00
_cell.angle_beta   90.00
_cell.angle_gamma   90.00
#
_symmetry.space_group_name_H-M   'P 1'
#
loop_
_entity.id
_entity.type
_entity.pdbx_description
1 polymer ?
#
loop_
_entity_poly.entity_id
_entity_poly.type
_entity_poly.pdbx_seq_one_letter_code
_entity_poly.pdbx_strand_id
1 'polypeptide(L)'
;MNSEEIAMLCANMSLREKDGPAQRLKLDLRTAGVQRMALSLVGKVITNKMVDREAFTGLIARTWRVEEGMEIEMVRHNVFKFQFHSADDCRHAWTVPVDV
;
A
#
# COMPACT_ATOMS: atom_id res chain seq x y z
N MET A 1 5.47 -29.99 -6.12
CA MET A 1 4.92 -29.69 -4.80
C MET A 1 4.08 -30.89 -4.38
N ASN A 2 4.64 -31.75 -3.55
CA ASN A 2 3.95 -32.97 -3.09
C ASN A 2 3.18 -32.70 -1.78
N SER A 3 2.30 -33.62 -1.39
CA SER A 3 1.48 -33.49 -0.18
C SER A 3 2.29 -33.30 1.10
N GLU A 4 3.49 -33.87 1.16
CA GLU A 4 4.35 -33.91 2.33
C GLU A 4 5.11 -32.59 2.53
N GLU A 5 5.58 -32.00 1.42
CA GLU A 5 6.12 -30.63 1.37
C GLU A 5 5.08 -29.60 1.82
N ILE A 6 3.83 -29.75 1.39
CA ILE A 6 2.73 -28.85 1.78
C ILE A 6 2.45 -28.98 3.28
N ALA A 7 2.35 -30.22 3.79
CA ALA A 7 2.11 -30.46 5.21
C ALA A 7 3.22 -29.84 6.10
N MET A 8 4.48 -29.99 5.69
CA MET A 8 5.62 -29.41 6.39
C MET A 8 5.60 -27.87 6.39
N LEU A 9 5.25 -27.25 5.25
CA LEU A 9 5.09 -25.79 5.17
C LEU A 9 3.93 -25.29 6.05
N CYS A 10 2.80 -26.00 6.07
CA CYS A 10 1.66 -25.67 6.92
C CYS A 10 1.98 -25.79 8.41
N ALA A 11 2.71 -26.83 8.82
CA ALA A 11 3.18 -26.98 10.20
C ALA A 11 4.08 -25.81 10.62
N ASN A 12 4.89 -25.28 9.71
CA ASN A 12 5.74 -24.11 9.96
C ASN A 12 4.97 -22.77 10.02
N MET A 13 3.77 -22.69 9.45
CA MET A 13 2.88 -21.51 9.52
C MET A 13 1.89 -21.55 10.69
N SER A 14 1.88 -22.64 11.47
CA SER A 14 1.01 -22.75 12.63
C SER A 14 1.53 -21.88 13.77
N LEU A 15 0.63 -21.14 14.41
CA LEU A 15 0.93 -20.34 15.60
C LEU A 15 1.41 -21.28 16.71
N ARG A 16 2.55 -20.96 17.30
CA ARG A 16 3.15 -21.68 18.42
C ARG A 16 2.81 -20.95 19.72
N GLU A 17 2.93 -21.64 20.85
CA GLU A 17 2.67 -21.02 22.17
C GLU A 17 3.51 -19.74 22.42
N LYS A 18 4.72 -19.68 21.86
CA LYS A 18 5.60 -18.50 21.92
C LYS A 18 5.09 -17.29 21.12
N ASP A 19 4.16 -17.50 20.19
CA ASP A 19 3.63 -16.44 19.33
C ASP A 19 2.47 -15.67 20.02
N GLY A 20 2.14 -16.07 21.25
CA GLY A 20 1.13 -15.44 22.09
C GLY A 20 -0.28 -15.96 21.85
N PRO A 21 -1.24 -15.55 22.69
CA PRO A 21 -2.63 -15.99 22.55
C PRO A 21 -3.22 -15.44 21.25
N ALA A 22 -4.02 -16.26 20.56
CA ALA A 22 -4.83 -15.79 19.45
C ALA A 22 -5.79 -14.69 19.94
N GLN A 23 -5.60 -13.47 19.43
CA GLN A 23 -6.46 -12.33 19.75
C GLN A 23 -7.45 -12.08 18.62
N ARG A 24 -8.69 -11.79 18.98
CA ARG A 24 -9.67 -11.29 18.01
C ARG A 24 -9.28 -9.87 17.61
N LEU A 25 -9.19 -9.64 16.30
CA LEU A 25 -9.02 -8.29 15.78
C LEU A 25 -10.18 -7.42 16.28
N LYS A 26 -9.86 -6.28 16.92
CA LYS A 26 -10.89 -5.33 17.34
C LYS A 26 -11.66 -4.84 16.12
N LEU A 27 -12.98 -4.74 16.22
CA LEU A 27 -13.83 -4.29 15.13
C LEU A 27 -13.39 -2.91 14.60
N ASP A 28 -12.98 -2.03 15.51
CA ASP A 28 -12.51 -0.68 15.18
C ASP A 28 -11.25 -0.66 14.32
N LEU A 29 -10.38 -1.68 14.45
CA LEU A 29 -9.20 -1.80 13.59
C LEU A 29 -9.59 -2.12 12.14
N ARG A 30 -10.65 -2.92 11.94
CA ARG A 30 -11.18 -3.19 10.60
C ARG A 30 -11.75 -1.91 9.99
N THR A 31 -12.56 -1.17 10.74
CA THR A 31 -13.15 0.10 10.29
C THR A 31 -12.08 1.13 9.96
N ALA A 32 -11.09 1.31 10.84
CA ALA A 32 -9.95 2.19 10.61
C ALA A 32 -9.15 1.77 9.37
N GLY A 33 -8.96 0.46 9.15
CA GLY A 33 -8.32 -0.08 7.96
C GLY A 33 -9.08 0.28 6.67
N VAL A 34 -10.40 0.09 6.66
CA VAL A 34 -11.25 0.45 5.50
C VAL A 34 -11.18 1.95 5.22
N GLN A 35 -11.28 2.79 6.25
CA GLN A 35 -11.18 4.25 6.10
C GLN A 35 -9.82 4.67 5.54
N ARG A 36 -8.73 4.08 6.05
CA ARG A 36 -7.38 4.37 5.56
C ARG A 36 -7.21 3.94 4.10
N MET A 37 -7.76 2.79 3.71
CA MET A 37 -7.74 2.30 2.33
C MET A 37 -8.56 3.17 1.38
N ALA A 38 -9.67 3.74 1.84
CA ALA A 38 -10.51 4.63 1.02
C ALA A 38 -9.79 5.92 0.61
N LEU A 39 -8.76 6.31 1.35
CA LEU A 39 -7.90 7.46 1.06
C LEU A 39 -6.54 7.03 0.49
N SER A 40 -6.44 5.84 -0.08
CA SER A 40 -5.18 5.31 -0.64
C SER A 40 -5.30 4.96 -2.11
N LEU A 41 -4.26 5.29 -2.88
CA LEU A 41 -4.06 4.78 -4.24
C LEU A 41 -2.78 3.94 -4.29
N VAL A 42 -2.78 2.94 -5.18
CA VAL A 42 -1.58 2.14 -5.48
C VAL A 42 -1.35 2.18 -6.98
N GLY A 43 -0.16 2.61 -7.39
CA GLY A 43 0.21 2.77 -8.78
C GLY A 43 1.58 2.17 -9.07
N LYS A 44 1.77 1.69 -10.30
CA LYS A 44 3.07 1.21 -10.79
C LYS A 44 3.57 2.12 -11.90
N VAL A 45 4.81 2.61 -11.78
CA VAL A 45 5.47 3.30 -12.89
C VAL A 45 5.97 2.26 -13.89
N ILE A 46 5.46 2.33 -15.12
CA ILE A 46 5.75 1.35 -16.17
C ILE A 46 7.05 1.73 -16.87
N THR A 47 8.16 1.23 -16.34
CA THR A 47 9.50 1.40 -16.91
C THR A 47 10.35 0.17 -16.60
N ASN A 48 11.39 -0.05 -17.40
CA ASN A 48 12.38 -1.11 -17.19
C ASN A 48 13.51 -0.70 -16.23
N LYS A 49 13.56 0.57 -15.81
CA LYS A 49 14.57 1.11 -14.89
C LYS A 49 13.97 1.42 -13.52
N MET A 50 14.81 1.42 -12.49
CA MET A 50 14.40 1.92 -11.19
C MET A 50 14.18 3.44 -11.27
N VAL A 51 13.04 3.91 -10.76
CA VAL A 51 12.72 5.34 -10.74
C VAL A 51 13.43 6.01 -9.57
N ASP A 52 13.95 7.22 -9.79
CA ASP A 52 14.41 8.08 -8.70
C ASP A 52 13.22 8.45 -7.81
N ARG A 53 13.24 7.94 -6.58
CA ARG A 53 12.12 8.10 -5.65
C ARG A 53 11.86 9.56 -5.31
N GLU A 54 12.89 10.35 -5.07
CA GLU A 54 12.74 11.73 -4.60
C GLU A 54 12.19 12.60 -5.73
N ALA A 55 12.78 12.49 -6.92
CA ALA A 55 12.30 13.20 -8.10
C ALA A 55 10.86 12.83 -8.45
N PHE A 56 10.52 11.53 -8.43
CA PHE A 56 9.16 11.06 -8.70
C PHE A 56 8.15 11.55 -7.66
N THR A 57 8.49 11.48 -6.36
CA THR A 57 7.65 11.95 -5.26
C THR A 57 7.32 13.43 -5.42
N GLY A 58 8.32 14.25 -5.75
CA GLY A 58 8.12 15.68 -6.00
C GLY A 58 7.28 15.95 -7.25
N LEU A 59 7.50 15.20 -8.33
CA LEU A 59 6.75 15.34 -9.56
C LEU A 59 5.27 15.01 -9.36
N ILE A 60 4.97 13.82 -8.81
CA ILE A 60 3.59 13.33 -8.70
C ILE A 60 2.74 14.20 -7.75
N ALA A 61 3.32 14.65 -6.63
CA ALA A 61 2.65 15.55 -5.71
C ALA A 61 2.27 16.88 -6.38
N ARG A 62 3.12 17.41 -7.25
CA ARG A 62 2.85 18.63 -8.03
C ARG A 62 1.83 18.40 -9.14
N THR A 63 1.90 17.27 -9.84
CA THR A 63 0.95 16.92 -10.91
C THR A 63 -0.47 16.81 -10.37
N TRP A 64 -0.65 16.15 -9.23
CA TRP A 64 -1.96 16.02 -8.58
C TRP A 64 -2.37 17.22 -7.73
N ARG A 65 -1.50 18.23 -7.56
CA ARG A 65 -1.79 19.46 -6.83
C ARG A 65 -2.41 19.22 -5.44
N VAL A 66 -1.88 18.23 -4.72
CA VAL A 66 -2.40 17.82 -3.41
C VAL A 66 -2.33 18.98 -2.42
N GLU A 67 -3.46 19.36 -1.83
CA GLU A 67 -3.57 20.52 -0.93
C GLU A 67 -3.35 20.14 0.54
N GLU A 68 -3.93 19.03 1.00
CA GLU A 68 -3.89 18.62 2.42
C GLU A 68 -2.73 17.66 2.74
N GLY A 69 -1.86 17.43 1.76
CA GLY A 69 -0.70 16.57 1.87
C GLY A 69 -0.98 15.08 1.64
N MET A 70 0.08 14.34 1.37
CA MET A 70 0.04 12.93 1.03
C MET A 70 1.35 12.25 1.44
N GLU A 71 1.25 11.04 1.99
CA GLU A 71 2.41 10.18 2.26
C GLU A 71 2.67 9.26 1.04
N ILE A 72 3.93 9.16 0.60
CA ILE A 72 4.32 8.29 -0.52
C ILE A 72 5.33 7.24 -0.05
N GLU A 73 4.97 5.99 -0.23
CA GLU A 73 5.80 4.83 0.10
C GLU A 73 6.04 3.98 -1.14
N MET A 74 7.30 3.57 -1.36
CA MET A 74 7.61 2.56 -2.37
C MET A 74 7.41 1.18 -1.76
N VAL A 75 6.41 0.45 -2.25
CA VAL A 75 6.09 -0.91 -1.77
C VAL A 75 7.04 -1.93 -2.37
N ARG A 76 7.28 -1.85 -3.69
CA ARG A 76 8.09 -2.83 -4.44
C ARG A 76 8.33 -2.39 -5.88
N HIS A 77 9.57 -2.41 -6.40
CA HIS A 77 9.86 -2.31 -7.85
C HIS A 77 9.00 -1.28 -8.62
N ASN A 78 9.15 0.01 -8.28
CA ASN A 78 8.35 1.12 -8.82
C ASN A 78 6.83 1.06 -8.59
N VAL A 79 6.36 0.20 -7.68
CA VAL A 79 5.01 0.25 -7.12
C VAL A 79 5.03 1.17 -5.92
N PHE A 80 4.18 2.19 -5.97
CA PHE A 80 4.03 3.20 -4.94
C PHE A 80 2.63 3.15 -4.34
N LYS A 81 2.59 3.32 -3.02
CA LYS A 81 1.37 3.59 -2.27
C LYS A 81 1.35 5.08 -1.97
N PHE A 82 0.19 5.67 -2.22
CA PHE A 82 -0.13 7.07 -1.98
C PHE A 82 -1.22 7.10 -0.92
N GLN A 83 -0.96 7.71 0.24
CA GLN A 83 -1.93 7.89 1.31
C GLN A 83 -2.28 9.36 1.40
N PHE A 84 -3.50 9.71 1.04
CA PHE A 84 -4.00 11.08 1.09
C PHE A 84 -4.59 11.40 2.47
N HIS A 85 -4.48 12.65 2.89
CA HIS A 85 -5.24 13.15 4.04
C HIS A 85 -6.65 13.61 3.64
N SER A 86 -6.85 13.96 2.37
CA SER A 86 -8.13 14.42 1.82
C SER A 86 -8.75 13.44 0.83
N ALA A 87 -10.06 13.25 0.95
CA ALA A 87 -10.83 12.47 -0.02
C ALA A 87 -10.97 13.21 -1.36
N ASP A 88 -10.95 14.55 -1.35
CA ASP A 88 -11.01 15.36 -2.56
C ASP A 88 -9.70 15.28 -3.34
N ASP A 89 -8.55 15.40 -2.66
CA ASP A 89 -7.24 15.17 -3.28
C ASP A 89 -7.14 13.77 -3.89
N CYS A 90 -7.58 12.73 -3.16
CA CYS A 90 -7.57 11.36 -3.64
C CYS A 90 -8.47 11.17 -4.88
N ARG A 91 -9.67 11.77 -4.89
CA ARG A 91 -10.59 11.72 -6.04
C ARG A 91 -10.02 12.47 -7.24
N HIS A 92 -9.40 13.62 -7.02
CA HIS A 92 -8.78 14.41 -8.07
C HIS A 92 -7.59 13.64 -8.69
N ALA A 93 -6.71 13.09 -7.85
CA ALA A 93 -5.58 12.27 -8.30
C ALA A 93 -6.03 11.08 -9.18
N TRP A 94 -7.18 10.48 -8.88
CA TRP A 94 -7.74 9.37 -9.66
C TRP A 94 -8.17 9.77 -11.08
N THR A 95 -8.54 11.02 -11.31
CA THR A 95 -9.04 11.49 -12.61
C THR A 95 -7.99 12.19 -13.46
N VAL A 96 -6.85 12.56 -12.88
CA VAL A 96 -5.75 13.22 -13.58
C VAL A 96 -4.87 12.17 -14.27
N PRO A 97 -4.75 12.19 -15.62
CA PRO A 97 -3.79 11.37 -16.33
C PRO A 97 -2.37 11.76 -15.93
N VAL A 98 -1.51 10.77 -15.69
CA VAL A 98 -0.11 10.97 -15.38
C VAL A 98 0.72 10.30 -16.46
N ASP A 99 1.11 11.08 -17.47
CA ASP A 99 2.11 10.68 -18.45
C ASP A 99 3.48 11.16 -17.94
N VAL A 100 4.37 10.21 -17.62
CA VAL A 100 5.75 10.46 -17.12
C VAL A 100 6.76 9.96 -18.13
#